data_AF-A0A5C5UZV3-F1
#
_entry.id   AF-A0A5C5UZV3-F1
#
_cell.length_a   1.000
_cell.length_b   1.000
_cell.length_c   1.000
_cell.angle_alpha   90.00
_cell.angle_beta   90.00
_cell.angle_gamma   90.00
#
_symmetry.space_group_name_H-M   'P 1'
#
loop_
_entity.id
_entity.type
_entity.pdbx_description
1 polymer ?
#
loop_
_entity_poly.entity_id
_entity_poly.type
_entity_poly.pdbx_seq_one_letter_code
_entity_poly.pdbx_strand_id
1 'polypeptide(L)'
;MNAPRQDMISKIQQVLRWIACLIAPIFLLLVAVIVLIWQFTEITSRQEVLSLTSFLVILTFSASSFNWSRATHNFASEVTRKRIYQAGVDLFLAALLALIASCFAWLQSSPPRFFRLSIISDNQQFLFLLLFWIHWTFLLLALLITCVSLTSLVLSIHRAKDQA
;
A
#
# COMPACT_ATOMS: atom_id res chain seq x y z
N MET A 1 2.86 39.75 -26.86
CA MET A 1 3.68 39.65 -25.64
C MET A 1 2.95 38.77 -24.62
N ASN A 2 3.21 37.46 -24.58
CA ASN A 2 2.55 36.50 -23.66
C ASN A 2 3.53 35.82 -22.67
N ALA A 3 4.83 36.08 -22.79
CA ALA A 3 5.90 35.44 -22.03
C ALA A 3 5.74 35.49 -20.48
N PRO A 4 5.38 36.62 -19.84
CA PRO A 4 5.36 36.67 -18.37
C PRO A 4 4.20 35.85 -17.76
N ARG A 5 3.13 35.60 -18.51
CA ARG A 5 1.97 34.82 -18.04
C ARG A 5 2.26 33.32 -18.10
N GLN A 6 2.96 32.87 -19.14
CA GLN A 6 3.41 31.47 -19.28
C GLN A 6 4.43 31.09 -18.21
N ASP A 7 5.36 31.99 -17.87
CA ASP A 7 6.35 31.77 -16.80
C ASP A 7 5.72 31.72 -15.40
N MET A 8 4.65 32.48 -15.17
CA MET A 8 3.95 32.43 -13.90
C MET A 8 3.15 31.12 -13.74
N ILE A 9 2.48 30.67 -14.80
CA ILE A 9 1.72 29.41 -14.81
C ILE A 9 2.65 28.22 -14.61
N SER A 10 3.81 28.19 -15.27
CA SER A 10 4.79 27.11 -15.11
C SER A 10 5.33 27.03 -13.68
N LYS A 11 5.64 28.17 -13.04
CA LYS A 11 6.05 28.22 -11.64
C LYS A 11 4.94 27.78 -10.67
N ILE A 12 3.69 28.17 -10.91
CA ILE A 12 2.56 27.74 -10.07
C ILE A 12 2.36 26.23 -10.20
N GLN A 13 2.36 25.68 -11.42
CA GLN A 13 2.27 24.23 -11.65
C GLN A 13 3.40 23.46 -10.98
N GLN A 14 4.60 24.06 -10.99
CA GLN A 14 5.79 23.51 -10.38
C GLN A 14 5.65 23.43 -8.85
N VAL A 15 5.18 24.50 -8.20
CA VAL A 15 4.91 24.55 -6.76
C VAL A 15 3.77 23.59 -6.38
N LEU A 16 2.67 23.55 -7.15
CA LEU A 16 1.56 22.64 -6.90
C LEU A 16 1.97 21.17 -7.00
N ARG A 17 2.79 20.81 -8.00
CA ARG A 17 3.36 19.47 -8.11
C ARG A 17 4.24 19.16 -6.90
N TRP A 18 5.01 20.12 -6.42
CA TRP A 18 5.85 19.97 -5.23
C TRP A 18 5.04 19.72 -3.96
N ILE A 19 3.98 20.50 -3.76
CA ILE A 19 3.04 20.34 -2.65
C ILE A 19 2.34 18.98 -2.74
N ALA A 20 1.84 18.60 -3.91
CA ALA A 20 1.22 17.30 -4.13
C ALA A 20 2.19 16.15 -3.85
N CYS A 21 3.45 16.29 -4.28
CA CYS A 21 4.53 15.36 -3.99
C CYS A 21 4.79 15.21 -2.48
N LEU A 22 4.74 16.30 -1.70
CA LEU A 22 5.05 16.22 -0.28
C LEU A 22 3.86 15.76 0.56
N ILE A 23 2.66 16.22 0.23
CA ILE A 23 1.43 15.92 0.96
C ILE A 23 0.93 14.51 0.66
N ALA A 24 1.00 14.05 -0.60
CA ALA A 24 0.49 12.73 -0.96
C ALA A 24 1.07 11.62 -0.05
N PRO A 25 2.39 11.36 0.04
CA PRO A 25 2.93 10.28 0.86
C PRO A 25 2.57 10.39 2.35
N ILE A 26 2.42 11.61 2.90
CA ILE A 26 1.95 11.81 4.28
C ILE A 26 0.48 11.41 4.42
N PHE A 27 -0.37 11.85 3.49
CA PHE A 27 -1.78 11.48 3.45
C PHE A 27 -1.94 9.97 3.24
N LEU A 28 -1.14 9.37 2.35
CA LEU A 28 -1.11 7.93 2.10
C LEU A 28 -0.67 7.16 3.35
N LEU A 29 0.34 7.64 4.10
CA LEU A 29 0.75 7.07 5.38
C LEU A 29 -0.39 7.12 6.40
N LEU A 30 -1.11 8.24 6.49
CA LEU A 30 -2.25 8.40 7.38
C LEU A 30 -3.36 7.39 7.05
N VAL A 31 -3.71 7.25 5.76
CA VAL A 31 -4.70 6.27 5.30
C VAL A 31 -4.25 4.85 5.63
N ALA A 32 -2.97 4.51 5.43
CA ALA A 32 -2.42 3.20 5.79
C ALA A 32 -2.56 2.90 7.30
N VAL A 33 -2.25 3.87 8.16
CA VAL A 33 -2.37 3.75 9.61
C VAL A 33 -3.83 3.61 10.05
N ILE A 34 -4.75 4.35 9.44
CA ILE A 34 -6.18 4.22 9.74
C ILE A 34 -6.69 2.82 9.37
N VAL A 35 -6.33 2.33 8.19
CA VAL A 35 -6.67 0.97 7.74
C VAL A 35 -6.11 -0.08 8.70
N LEU A 36 -4.89 0.10 9.19
CA LEU A 36 -4.27 -0.74 10.21
C LEU A 36 -5.04 -0.76 11.54
N ILE A 37 -5.40 0.41 12.06
CA ILE A 37 -6.17 0.52 13.32
C ILE A 37 -7.53 -0.16 13.15
N TRP A 38 -8.19 0.05 12.02
CA TRP A 38 -9.45 -0.62 11.69
C TRP A 38 -9.30 -2.15 11.60
N GLN A 39 -8.18 -2.66 11.08
CA GLN A 39 -7.91 -4.10 11.06
C GLN A 39 -7.86 -4.70 12.46
N PHE A 40 -7.24 -4.00 13.42
CA PHE A 40 -7.21 -4.45 14.82
C PHE A 40 -8.60 -4.48 15.45
N THR A 41 -9.49 -3.54 15.10
CA THR A 41 -10.88 -3.56 15.59
C THR A 41 -11.75 -4.65 14.94
N GLU A 42 -11.42 -5.10 13.73
CA GLU A 42 -12.15 -6.20 13.08
C GLU A 42 -11.75 -7.60 13.57
N ILE A 43 -10.56 -7.76 14.16
CA ILE A 43 -10.20 -8.98 14.94
C ILE A 43 -11.30 -9.29 15.96
N THR A 44 -11.93 -8.24 16.51
CA THR A 44 -12.99 -8.35 17.49
C THR A 44 -14.37 -8.61 16.87
N SER A 45 -14.62 -8.25 15.60
CA SER A 45 -15.94 -8.29 14.96
C SER A 45 -16.18 -9.48 14.02
N ARG A 46 -15.14 -10.26 13.65
CA ARG A 46 -15.21 -11.42 12.72
C ARG A 46 -15.75 -11.10 11.31
N GLN A 47 -15.81 -9.84 10.91
CA GLN A 47 -16.13 -9.46 9.52
C GLN A 47 -14.81 -9.25 8.78
N GLU A 48 -14.56 -10.00 7.70
CA GLU A 48 -13.29 -9.98 6.96
C GLU A 48 -13.37 -9.08 5.71
N VAL A 49 -13.92 -7.87 5.84
CA VAL A 49 -14.03 -6.92 4.71
C VAL A 49 -12.70 -6.18 4.48
N LEU A 50 -11.80 -6.14 5.47
CA LEU A 50 -10.61 -5.29 5.43
C LEU A 50 -9.40 -5.79 4.64
N SER A 51 -9.21 -7.10 4.44
CA SER A 51 -8.03 -7.61 3.72
C SER A 51 -7.99 -7.13 2.26
N LEU A 52 -9.15 -7.10 1.60
CA LEU A 52 -9.35 -6.52 0.27
C LEU A 52 -9.14 -4.99 0.27
N THR A 53 -9.60 -4.32 1.31
CA THR A 53 -9.44 -2.87 1.46
C THR A 53 -7.96 -2.49 1.57
N SER A 54 -7.18 -3.24 2.35
CA SER A 54 -5.73 -3.06 2.45
C SER A 54 -5.02 -3.33 1.13
N PHE A 55 -5.42 -4.37 0.40
CA PHE A 55 -4.93 -4.60 -0.96
C PHE A 55 -5.15 -3.38 -1.87
N LEU A 56 -6.37 -2.86 -1.95
CA LEU A 56 -6.71 -1.71 -2.81
C LEU A 56 -5.92 -0.46 -2.43
N VAL A 57 -5.79 -0.20 -1.13
CA VAL A 57 -5.04 0.94 -0.59
C VAL A 57 -3.55 0.84 -0.94
N ILE A 58 -2.92 -0.30 -0.65
CA ILE A 58 -1.50 -0.53 -0.94
C ILE A 58 -1.24 -0.52 -2.47
N LEU A 59 -2.14 -1.08 -3.27
CA LEU A 59 -2.06 -1.05 -4.73
C LEU A 59 -2.12 0.39 -5.27
N THR A 60 -3.02 1.21 -4.72
CA THR A 60 -3.12 2.64 -5.06
C THR A 60 -1.82 3.37 -4.73
N PHE A 61 -1.15 3.02 -3.63
CA PHE A 61 0.15 3.58 -3.27
C PHE A 61 1.27 3.16 -4.22
N SER A 62 1.28 1.90 -4.64
CA SER A 62 2.21 1.42 -5.66
C SER A 62 2.05 2.18 -6.98
N ALA A 63 0.81 2.31 -7.47
CA ALA A 63 0.50 3.04 -8.69
C ALA A 63 0.92 4.52 -8.60
N SER A 64 0.67 5.16 -7.46
CA SER A 64 1.08 6.55 -7.19
C SER A 64 2.60 6.70 -7.22
N SER A 65 3.34 5.76 -6.64
CA SER A 65 4.81 5.76 -6.62
C SER A 65 5.39 5.59 -8.02
N PHE A 66 4.82 4.71 -8.85
CA PHE A 66 5.24 4.56 -10.25
C PHE A 66 4.96 5.81 -11.07
N ASN A 67 3.75 6.39 -10.96
CA ASN A 67 3.40 7.63 -11.65
C ASN A 67 4.36 8.75 -11.25
N TRP A 68 4.71 8.82 -9.98
CA TRP A 68 5.65 9.80 -9.49
C TRP A 68 7.04 9.62 -10.08
N SER A 69 7.60 8.40 -10.07
CA SER A 69 8.91 8.14 -10.68
C SER A 69 9.00 8.56 -12.15
N ARG A 70 7.87 8.55 -12.89
CA ARG A 70 7.80 8.97 -14.30
C ARG A 70 7.65 10.49 -14.43
N ALA A 71 6.90 11.13 -13.54
CA ALA A 71 6.55 12.56 -13.64
C ALA A 71 7.66 13.52 -13.16
N THR A 72 8.59 13.07 -12.30
CA THR A 72 9.64 13.93 -11.69
C THR A 72 10.98 13.93 -12.42
N HIS A 73 11.01 13.67 -13.73
CA HIS A 73 12.26 13.61 -14.51
C HIS A 73 13.14 14.87 -14.41
N ASN A 74 12.56 16.03 -14.10
CA ASN A 74 13.25 17.32 -13.97
C ASN A 74 13.41 17.80 -12.51
N PHE A 75 13.00 16.99 -11.52
CA PHE A 75 12.77 17.45 -10.14
C PHE A 75 13.55 16.72 -9.06
N ALA A 76 14.05 15.53 -9.38
CA ALA A 76 14.72 14.67 -8.43
C ALA A 76 15.94 14.05 -9.08
N SER A 77 17.02 13.89 -8.31
CA SER A 77 18.21 13.17 -8.75
C SER A 77 17.82 11.75 -9.22
N GLU A 78 18.58 11.20 -10.17
CA GLU A 78 18.32 9.84 -10.69
C GLU A 78 18.27 8.79 -9.57
N VAL A 79 19.08 8.99 -8.52
CA VAL A 79 19.11 8.17 -7.30
C VAL A 79 17.76 8.22 -6.56
N THR A 80 17.20 9.40 -6.37
CA THR A 80 15.88 9.57 -5.73
C THR A 80 14.78 8.90 -6.54
N ARG A 81 14.82 9.07 -7.87
CA ARG A 81 13.85 8.44 -8.77
C ARG A 81 13.90 6.92 -8.72
N LYS A 82 15.11 6.32 -8.72
CA LYS A 82 15.30 4.87 -8.56
C LYS A 82 14.74 4.37 -7.22
N ARG A 83 14.91 5.12 -6.13
CA ARG A 83 14.35 4.77 -4.82
C ARG A 83 12.83 4.83 -4.78
N ILE A 84 12.23 5.88 -5.34
CA ILE A 84 10.78 6.01 -5.47
C ILE A 84 10.20 4.84 -6.28
N TYR A 85 10.87 4.48 -7.39
CA TYR A 85 10.48 3.33 -8.20
C TYR A 85 10.56 2.03 -7.40
N GLN A 86 11.67 1.77 -6.71
CA GLN A 86 11.84 0.58 -5.88
C GLN A 86 10.77 0.51 -4.79
N ALA A 87 10.47 1.62 -4.11
CA ALA A 87 9.39 1.68 -3.12
C ALA A 87 8.03 1.35 -3.75
N GLY A 88 7.78 1.77 -5.00
CA GLY A 88 6.60 1.38 -5.76
C GLY A 88 6.51 -0.12 -6.04
N VAL A 89 7.64 -0.78 -6.35
CA VAL A 89 7.74 -2.23 -6.53
C VAL A 89 7.47 -2.95 -5.20
N ASP A 90 8.08 -2.49 -4.11
CA ASP A 90 7.91 -3.10 -2.80
C ASP A 90 6.45 -2.97 -2.30
N LEU A 91 5.81 -1.81 -2.53
CA LEU A 91 4.39 -1.61 -2.28
C LEU A 91 3.52 -2.52 -3.18
N PHE A 92 3.90 -2.75 -4.43
CA PHE A 92 3.19 -3.71 -5.28
C PHE A 92 3.25 -5.13 -4.71
N LEU A 93 4.44 -5.54 -4.25
CA LEU A 93 4.63 -6.83 -3.61
C LEU A 93 3.79 -6.94 -2.32
N ALA A 94 3.79 -5.89 -1.49
CA ALA A 94 2.94 -5.83 -0.31
C ALA A 94 1.44 -5.95 -0.65
N ALA A 95 0.98 -5.31 -1.73
CA ALA A 95 -0.39 -5.46 -2.19
C ALA A 95 -0.69 -6.91 -2.59
N LEU A 96 0.20 -7.58 -3.34
CA LEU A 96 0.01 -8.99 -3.69
C LEU A 96 -0.06 -9.90 -2.46
N LEU A 97 0.76 -9.65 -1.43
CA LEU A 97 0.71 -10.39 -0.17
C LEU A 97 -0.61 -10.16 0.57
N ALA A 98 -1.12 -8.93 0.59
CA ALA A 98 -2.44 -8.61 1.15
C ALA A 98 -3.59 -9.28 0.37
N LEU A 99 -3.46 -9.39 -0.96
CA LEU A 99 -4.42 -10.12 -1.79
C LEU A 99 -4.41 -11.63 -1.48
N ILE A 100 -3.22 -12.22 -1.35
CA ILE A 100 -3.08 -13.63 -0.94
C ILE A 100 -3.70 -13.85 0.44
N ALA A 101 -3.44 -12.95 1.40
CA ALA A 101 -4.10 -12.98 2.71
C ALA A 101 -5.63 -12.93 2.57
N SER A 102 -6.15 -12.07 1.68
CA SER A 102 -7.59 -11.97 1.40
C SER A 102 -8.17 -13.27 0.83
N CYS A 103 -7.43 -13.97 -0.03
CA CYS A 103 -7.85 -15.28 -0.55
C CYS A 103 -7.95 -16.34 0.55
N PHE A 104 -7.01 -16.36 1.50
CA PHE A 104 -7.06 -17.29 2.64
C PHE A 104 -8.22 -16.99 3.59
N ALA A 105 -8.48 -15.70 3.86
CA ALA A 105 -9.66 -15.23 4.59
C ALA A 105 -10.96 -15.68 3.91
N TRP A 106 -11.05 -15.50 2.58
CA TRP A 106 -12.21 -15.95 1.81
C TRP A 106 -12.42 -17.47 1.84
N LEU A 107 -11.34 -18.25 1.72
CA LEU A 107 -11.40 -19.72 1.84
C LEU A 107 -11.85 -20.17 3.24
N GLN A 108 -11.47 -19.43 4.28
CA GLN A 108 -11.86 -19.68 5.66
C GLN A 108 -13.34 -19.34 5.92
N SER A 109 -13.84 -18.22 5.41
CA SER A 109 -15.20 -17.73 5.63
C SER A 109 -16.25 -18.37 4.72
N SER A 110 -15.86 -18.79 3.51
CA SER A 110 -16.75 -19.42 2.52
C SER A 110 -16.14 -20.71 1.95
N PRO A 111 -15.99 -21.77 2.77
CA PRO A 111 -15.44 -23.03 2.27
C PRO A 111 -16.32 -23.58 1.14
N PRO A 112 -15.72 -24.00 0.01
CA PRO A 112 -16.48 -24.52 -1.14
C PRO A 112 -17.37 -25.69 -0.70
N ARG A 113 -18.55 -25.84 -1.32
CA ARG A 113 -19.56 -26.86 -0.95
C ARG A 113 -19.00 -28.29 -0.88
N PHE A 114 -17.91 -28.58 -1.59
CA PHE A 114 -17.15 -29.84 -1.52
C PHE A 114 -16.60 -30.16 -0.11
N PHE A 115 -16.20 -29.15 0.65
CA PHE A 115 -15.73 -29.28 2.05
C PHE A 115 -16.89 -29.32 3.07
N ARG A 116 -18.10 -28.96 2.65
CA ARG A 116 -19.24 -28.77 3.54
C ARG A 116 -19.96 -30.07 3.92
N LEU A 117 -19.62 -31.19 3.28
CA LEU A 117 -20.43 -32.41 3.32
C LEU A 117 -19.85 -33.56 4.16
N SER A 118 -18.75 -33.35 4.87
CA SER A 118 -18.15 -34.41 5.69
C SER A 118 -17.86 -33.88 7.08
N ILE A 119 -18.81 -34.17 7.98
CA ILE A 119 -18.65 -34.53 9.39
C ILE A 119 -17.56 -33.75 10.15
N ILE A 120 -18.01 -33.01 11.16
CA ILE A 120 -17.23 -32.46 12.28
C ILE A 120 -16.05 -33.38 12.60
N SER A 121 -14.88 -33.06 12.08
CA SER A 121 -13.63 -33.81 12.28
C SER A 121 -12.59 -32.80 12.76
N ASP A 122 -11.79 -33.18 13.75
CA ASP A 122 -10.67 -32.39 14.30
C ASP A 122 -9.75 -31.81 13.19
N ASN A 123 -9.69 -32.48 12.03
CA ASN A 123 -8.93 -32.03 10.86
C ASN A 123 -9.44 -30.72 10.24
N GLN A 124 -10.75 -30.42 10.31
CA GLN A 124 -11.28 -29.14 9.83
C GLN A 124 -10.91 -27.98 10.75
N GLN A 125 -10.85 -28.23 12.05
CA GLN A 125 -10.46 -27.23 13.05
C GLN A 125 -8.96 -26.91 12.93
N PHE A 126 -8.13 -27.92 12.66
CA PHE A 126 -6.72 -27.73 12.34
C PHE A 126 -6.53 -26.93 11.04
N LEU A 127 -7.25 -27.26 9.96
CA LEU A 127 -7.18 -26.53 8.68
C LEU A 127 -7.62 -25.06 8.84
N PHE A 128 -8.67 -24.80 9.61
CA PHE A 128 -9.12 -23.46 9.94
C PHE A 128 -8.04 -22.68 10.70
N LEU A 129 -7.44 -23.29 11.73
CA LEU A 129 -6.37 -22.66 12.50
C LEU A 129 -5.15 -22.36 11.63
N LEU A 130 -4.79 -23.28 10.74
CA LEU A 130 -3.70 -23.13 9.78
C LEU A 130 -3.96 -21.95 8.83
N LEU A 131 -5.13 -21.91 8.19
CA LEU A 131 -5.51 -20.83 7.28
C LEU A 131 -5.52 -19.46 7.98
N PHE A 132 -5.99 -19.41 9.22
CA PHE A 132 -5.96 -18.22 10.06
C PHE A 132 -4.51 -17.72 10.28
N TRP A 133 -3.61 -18.60 10.72
CA TRP A 133 -2.21 -18.21 10.94
C TRP A 133 -1.50 -17.80 9.66
N ILE A 134 -1.77 -18.49 8.55
CA ILE A 134 -1.23 -18.13 7.23
C ILE A 134 -1.73 -16.74 6.82
N HIS A 135 -3.03 -16.48 6.90
CA HIS A 135 -3.62 -15.17 6.61
C HIS A 135 -2.91 -14.05 7.37
N TRP A 136 -2.79 -14.18 8.69
CA TRP A 136 -2.14 -13.17 9.54
C TRP A 136 -0.66 -12.98 9.24
N THR A 137 0.05 -14.06 8.88
CA THR A 137 1.46 -13.98 8.52
C THR A 137 1.67 -13.18 7.23
N PHE A 138 0.87 -13.47 6.20
CA PHE A 138 0.92 -12.72 4.94
C PHE A 138 0.51 -11.26 5.13
N LEU A 139 -0.51 -11.01 5.94
CA LEU A 139 -0.97 -9.66 6.24
C LEU A 139 0.11 -8.87 7.01
N LEU A 140 0.72 -9.47 8.04
CA LEU A 140 1.80 -8.85 8.80
C LEU A 140 3.01 -8.53 7.90
N LEU A 141 3.37 -9.44 7.00
CA LEU A 141 4.47 -9.22 6.06
C LEU A 141 4.16 -8.07 5.08
N ALA A 142 2.94 -8.04 4.53
CA ALA A 142 2.48 -6.94 3.68
C ALA A 142 2.57 -5.59 4.40
N LEU A 143 2.18 -5.56 5.68
CA LEU A 143 2.23 -4.36 6.52
C LEU A 143 3.66 -3.90 6.79
N LEU A 144 4.56 -4.82 7.16
CA LEU A 144 5.97 -4.49 7.40
C LEU A 144 6.62 -3.91 6.15
N ILE A 145 6.41 -4.54 4.99
CA ILE A 145 6.93 -4.04 3.72
C ILE A 145 6.36 -2.65 3.43
N THR A 146 5.04 -2.47 3.58
CA THR A 146 4.38 -1.17 3.37
C THR A 146 5.00 -0.07 4.25
N CYS A 147 5.20 -0.32 5.54
CA CYS A 147 5.82 0.64 6.46
C CYS A 147 7.24 1.01 6.06
N VAL A 148 8.06 0.02 5.70
CA VAL A 148 9.45 0.24 5.24
C VAL A 148 9.47 1.07 3.96
N SER A 149 8.64 0.71 2.97
CA SER A 149 8.57 1.40 1.68
C SER A 149 8.07 2.84 1.82
N LEU A 150 7.06 3.07 2.67
CA LEU A 150 6.56 4.43 2.95
C LEU A 150 7.60 5.28 3.66
N THR A 151 8.30 4.74 4.64
CA THR A 151 9.39 5.45 5.34
C THR A 151 10.52 5.79 4.37
N SER A 152 10.89 4.85 3.50
CA SER A 152 11.89 5.05 2.44
C SER A 152 11.47 6.16 1.46
N LEU A 153 10.19 6.21 1.08
CA LEU A 153 9.61 7.28 0.27
C LEU A 153 9.75 8.64 0.96
N VAL A 154 9.25 8.78 2.19
CA VAL A 154 9.31 10.04 2.96
C VAL A 154 10.75 10.53 3.10
N LEU A 155 11.69 9.64 3.45
CA LEU A 155 13.11 9.98 3.56
C LEU A 155 13.72 10.40 2.21
N SER A 156 13.34 9.75 1.11
CA SER A 156 13.85 10.08 -0.21
C SER A 156 13.36 11.46 -0.68
N ILE A 157 12.12 11.82 -0.36
CA ILE A 157 11.54 13.13 -0.69
C ILE A 157 12.18 14.23 0.16
N HIS A 158 12.38 13.99 1.45
CA HIS A 158 13.02 14.97 2.32
C HIS A 158 14.42 15.30 1.84
N ARG A 159 15.22 14.29 1.49
CA ARG A 159 16.58 14.49 0.93
C ARG A 159 16.59 15.17 -0.43
N ALA A 160 15.56 14.95 -1.25
CA ALA A 160 15.43 15.64 -2.53
C ALA A 160 15.20 17.15 -2.37
N LYS A 161 14.54 17.56 -1.27
CA LYS A 161 14.38 18.98 -0.91
C LYS A 161 15.72 19.64 -0.60
N ASP A 162 16.59 18.96 0.12
CA ASP A 162 17.87 19.52 0.57
C ASP A 162 18.89 19.66 -0.58
N GLN A 163 18.59 19.04 -1.74
CA GLN A 163 19.45 19.02 -2.93
C GLN A 163 18.97 19.92 -4.08
N ALA A 164 17.79 20.54 -3.95
CA ALA A 164 17.16 21.38 -4.97
C ALA A 164 17.20 22.86 -4.57
#